data_AF-A0A9W8CPR3-F1
#
_entry.id   AF-A0A9W8CPR3-F1
#
_cell.length_a   1.000
_cell.length_b   1.000
_cell.length_c   1.000
_cell.angle_alpha   90.00
_cell.angle_beta   90.00
_cell.angle_gamma   90.00
#
_symmetry.space_group_name_H-M   'P 1'
#
loop_
_entity.id
_entity.type
_entity.pdbx_description
1 polymer ?
#
loop_
_entity_poly.entity_id
_entity_poly.type
_entity_poly.pdbx_seq_one_letter_code
_entity_poly.pdbx_strand_id
1 'polypeptide(L)'
;MAVIKQKFSKDGTIDEYVLSNTSGTRLQVTNWGARVTRFVVTDGNGKERDIVAGFDSYDKWQASLKIDDPFFGATIGRVAGRIYPCDKVDVAGSNCVLPEIQPNRVCLHGGREGFDKKVWSGEIISKSNPASVRFTYVSPDGEEGFPGKVELSVIFSLGEDNAMFIEYMGKLIEGVETILNPTNHTYWNLTGFEEPTIHNHVCRLHADRYMATMSDHVMIPTGELAPVAGTMLDFSTTPRKYGEDVEKFDKNTLRGYDHIFVTSDQPTDDLRE
;
A
#
# COMPACT_ATOMS: atom_id res chain seq x y z
N MET A 1 16.51 2.95 -20.14
CA MET A 1 15.30 3.36 -19.39
C MET A 1 14.82 4.75 -19.79
N ALA A 2 13.58 5.09 -19.47
CA ALA A 2 12.99 6.41 -19.68
C ALA A 2 12.04 6.78 -18.54
N VAL A 3 11.91 8.08 -18.27
CA VAL A 3 10.84 8.63 -17.44
C VAL A 3 10.18 9.77 -18.20
N ILE A 4 8.87 9.66 -18.40
CA ILE A 4 8.03 10.65 -19.07
C ILE A 4 6.98 11.15 -18.09
N LYS A 5 6.75 12.45 -18.06
CA LYS A 5 5.68 13.09 -17.30
C LYS A 5 4.54 13.45 -18.27
N GLN A 6 3.31 13.11 -17.92
CA GLN A 6 2.10 13.40 -18.68
C GLN A 6 0.97 13.92 -17.79
N LYS A 7 -0.04 14.57 -18.40
CA LYS A 7 -1.23 15.02 -17.67
C LYS A 7 -2.17 13.85 -17.41
N PHE A 8 -2.66 13.76 -16.17
CA PHE A 8 -3.57 12.68 -15.74
C PHE A 8 -4.99 13.19 -15.48
N SER A 9 -5.13 14.42 -14.94
CA SER A 9 -6.43 15.10 -14.84
C SER A 9 -6.67 16.03 -16.03
N LYS A 10 -7.96 16.25 -16.36
CA LYS A 10 -8.37 17.14 -17.46
C LYS A 10 -8.01 18.61 -17.22
N ASP A 11 -7.99 19.04 -15.96
CA ASP A 11 -7.63 20.40 -15.56
C ASP A 11 -6.10 20.61 -15.45
N GLY A 12 -5.31 19.55 -15.65
CA GLY A 12 -3.85 19.60 -15.64
C GLY A 12 -3.21 19.74 -14.26
N THR A 13 -3.98 19.63 -13.17
CA THR A 13 -3.47 19.70 -11.79
C THR A 13 -2.78 18.41 -11.33
N ILE A 14 -3.17 17.27 -11.88
CA ILE A 14 -2.62 15.96 -11.56
C ILE A 14 -1.78 15.46 -12.73
N ASP A 15 -0.58 15.02 -12.42
CA ASP A 15 0.39 14.47 -13.35
C ASP A 15 0.59 12.98 -13.09
N GLU A 16 0.92 12.25 -14.14
CA GLU A 16 1.36 10.85 -14.10
C GLU A 16 2.77 10.76 -14.70
N TYR A 17 3.55 9.84 -14.14
CA TYR A 17 4.94 9.60 -14.49
C TYR A 17 5.05 8.15 -14.93
N VAL A 18 5.53 7.94 -16.16
CA VAL A 18 5.72 6.62 -16.77
C VAL A 18 7.20 6.31 -16.77
N LEU A 19 7.59 5.32 -15.97
CA LEU A 19 8.94 4.76 -15.91
C LEU A 19 8.97 3.51 -16.78
N SER A 20 9.93 3.42 -17.71
CA SER A 20 10.07 2.26 -18.61
C SER A 20 11.50 1.74 -18.63
N ASN A 21 11.67 0.42 -18.64
CA ASN A 21 12.98 -0.23 -18.81
C ASN A 21 13.17 -0.76 -20.24
N THR A 22 14.30 -1.41 -20.52
CA THR A 22 14.63 -1.91 -21.87
C THR A 22 13.91 -3.21 -22.25
N SER A 23 13.41 -3.97 -21.26
CA SER A 23 12.61 -5.18 -21.49
C SER A 23 11.14 -4.89 -21.83
N GLY A 24 10.73 -3.62 -21.77
CA GLY A 24 9.37 -3.18 -22.08
C GLY A 24 8.45 -3.05 -20.87
N THR A 25 8.92 -3.39 -19.67
CA THR A 25 8.19 -3.18 -18.41
C THR A 25 7.94 -1.71 -18.16
N ARG A 26 6.73 -1.38 -17.70
CA ARG A 26 6.30 -0.01 -17.42
C ARG A 26 5.65 0.11 -16.06
N LEU A 27 6.17 1.01 -15.24
CA LEU A 27 5.57 1.44 -13.98
C LEU A 27 4.98 2.84 -14.18
N GLN A 28 3.70 3.01 -13.86
CA GLN A 28 3.02 4.30 -13.90
C GLN A 28 2.66 4.72 -12.49
N VAL A 29 3.05 5.95 -12.13
CA VAL A 29 2.79 6.53 -10.82
C VAL A 29 2.29 7.96 -10.93
N THR A 30 1.32 8.35 -10.11
CA THR A 30 0.73 9.69 -10.11
C THR A 30 1.06 10.46 -8.84
N ASN A 31 1.14 11.79 -8.96
CA ASN A 31 1.35 12.67 -7.82
C ASN A 31 0.11 12.79 -6.91
N TRP A 32 -1.04 12.24 -7.30
CA TRP A 32 -2.19 12.14 -6.41
C TRP A 32 -2.10 10.89 -5.53
N GLY A 33 -1.79 11.09 -4.25
CA GLY A 33 -1.54 10.04 -3.28
C GLY A 33 -0.22 9.31 -3.44
N ALA A 34 0.73 9.84 -4.23
CA ALA A 34 1.99 9.17 -4.59
C ALA A 34 1.76 7.68 -4.89
N ARG A 35 1.00 7.43 -5.95
CA ARG A 35 0.25 6.18 -6.16
C ARG A 35 0.73 5.43 -7.39
N VAL A 36 0.78 4.11 -7.32
CA VAL A 36 0.90 3.20 -8.48
C VAL A 36 -0.43 3.12 -9.22
N THR A 37 -0.48 3.56 -10.47
CA THR A 37 -1.68 3.50 -11.32
C THR A 37 -1.68 2.28 -12.23
N ARG A 38 -0.50 1.87 -12.71
CA ARG A 38 -0.29 0.69 -13.56
C ARG A 38 1.08 0.08 -13.35
N PHE A 39 1.15 -1.24 -13.55
CA PHE A 39 2.41 -1.97 -13.64
C PHE A 39 2.26 -2.99 -14.76
N VAL A 40 2.79 -2.65 -15.93
CA VAL A 40 2.70 -3.48 -17.12
C VAL A 40 3.97 -4.32 -17.28
N VAL A 41 3.81 -5.64 -17.31
CA VAL A 41 4.87 -6.62 -17.54
C VAL A 41 4.54 -7.50 -18.74
N THR A 42 5.56 -8.10 -19.35
CA THR A 42 5.38 -9.10 -20.42
C THR A 42 5.41 -10.51 -19.81
N ASP A 43 4.36 -11.30 -20.04
CA ASP A 43 4.28 -12.68 -19.55
C ASP A 43 5.16 -13.65 -20.36
N GLY A 44 5.24 -14.90 -19.92
CA GLY A 44 6.01 -15.95 -20.61
C GLY A 44 5.54 -16.29 -22.03
N ASN A 45 4.34 -15.83 -22.44
CA ASN A 45 3.83 -15.97 -23.80
C ASN A 45 4.07 -14.72 -24.66
N GLY A 46 4.79 -13.72 -24.14
CA GLY A 46 5.04 -12.46 -24.83
C GLY A 46 3.87 -11.47 -24.78
N LYS A 47 2.86 -11.69 -23.94
CA LYS A 47 1.70 -10.81 -23.81
C LYS A 47 1.91 -9.79 -22.69
N GLU A 48 1.67 -8.53 -22.99
CA GLU A 48 1.66 -7.46 -21.98
C GLU A 48 0.43 -7.55 -21.08
N ARG A 49 0.64 -7.41 -19.77
CA ARG A 49 -0.40 -7.45 -18.73
C ARG A 49 -0.19 -6.35 -17.71
N ASP A 50 -1.25 -5.60 -17.41
CA ASP A 50 -1.29 -4.70 -16.27
C ASP A 50 -1.68 -5.51 -15.02
N ILE A 51 -0.73 -5.73 -14.11
CA ILE A 51 -0.87 -6.68 -13.01
C ILE A 51 -1.32 -6.02 -11.70
N VAL A 52 -1.71 -4.75 -11.72
CA VAL A 52 -2.18 -4.00 -10.54
C VAL A 52 -3.59 -3.45 -10.73
N ALA A 53 -4.36 -3.38 -9.66
CA ALA A 53 -5.70 -2.83 -9.70
C ALA A 53 -5.65 -1.30 -9.81
N GLY A 54 -6.53 -0.72 -10.62
CA GLY A 54 -6.58 0.72 -10.81
C GLY A 54 -7.74 1.13 -11.71
N PHE A 55 -7.73 2.41 -12.08
CA PHE A 55 -8.73 2.99 -12.97
C PHE A 55 -8.05 3.77 -14.11
N ASP A 56 -8.68 3.79 -15.28
CA ASP A 56 -8.10 4.39 -16.49
C ASP A 56 -8.01 5.92 -16.48
N SER A 57 -8.66 6.59 -15.53
CA SER A 57 -8.69 8.06 -15.47
C SER A 57 -8.84 8.57 -14.05
N TYR A 58 -8.31 9.79 -13.83
CA TYR A 58 -8.45 10.51 -12.57
C TYR A 58 -9.93 10.67 -12.13
N ASP A 59 -10.85 10.91 -13.06
CA ASP A 59 -12.28 11.05 -12.75
C ASP A 59 -12.86 9.76 -12.14
N LYS A 60 -12.48 8.58 -12.68
CA LYS A 60 -12.92 7.27 -12.14
C LYS A 60 -12.33 7.03 -10.75
N TRP A 61 -11.09 7.42 -10.56
CA TRP A 61 -10.42 7.40 -9.26
C TRP A 61 -11.12 8.28 -8.22
N GLN A 62 -11.51 9.51 -8.58
CA GLN A 62 -12.27 10.37 -7.66
C GLN A 62 -13.68 9.80 -7.37
N ALA A 63 -14.29 9.13 -8.34
CA ALA A 63 -15.59 8.50 -8.16
C ALA A 63 -15.52 7.32 -7.18
N SER A 64 -14.42 6.56 -7.14
CA SER A 64 -14.28 5.40 -6.23
C SER A 64 -14.24 5.80 -4.75
N LEU A 65 -13.70 6.98 -4.43
CA LEU A 65 -13.70 7.55 -3.07
C LEU A 65 -15.10 7.69 -2.48
N LYS A 66 -16.14 7.80 -3.33
CA LYS A 66 -17.53 7.99 -2.90
C LYS A 66 -18.27 6.68 -2.65
N ILE A 67 -17.64 5.55 -2.92
CA ILE A 67 -18.26 4.22 -2.79
C ILE A 67 -17.70 3.55 -1.54
N ASP A 68 -16.42 3.18 -1.56
CA ASP A 68 -15.78 2.42 -0.49
C ASP A 68 -14.26 2.65 -0.42
N ASP A 69 -13.79 3.78 -0.99
CA ASP A 69 -12.37 4.18 -1.11
C ASP A 69 -11.36 3.02 -1.07
N PRO A 70 -11.05 2.40 -2.22
CA PRO A 70 -10.31 1.15 -2.24
C PRO A 70 -8.81 1.30 -1.98
N PHE A 71 -8.31 2.53 -1.80
CA PHE A 71 -6.89 2.86 -1.58
C PHE A 71 -5.92 2.36 -2.67
N PHE A 72 -6.40 1.85 -3.80
CA PHE A 72 -5.58 1.13 -4.79
C PHE A 72 -4.29 1.89 -5.14
N GLY A 73 -3.16 1.24 -4.88
CA GLY A 73 -1.83 1.71 -5.24
C GLY A 73 -1.32 2.93 -4.49
N ALA A 74 -2.12 3.51 -3.59
CA ALA A 74 -1.79 4.78 -2.94
C ALA A 74 -0.75 4.61 -1.83
N THR A 75 -0.01 5.69 -1.56
CA THR A 75 0.75 5.82 -0.32
C THR A 75 -0.20 6.12 0.82
N ILE A 76 -0.14 5.30 1.86
CA ILE A 76 -0.98 5.38 3.05
C ILE A 76 -0.21 6.00 4.21
N GLY A 77 -0.87 6.86 4.99
CA GLY A 77 -0.31 7.45 6.20
C GLY A 77 -1.13 8.63 6.71
N ARG A 78 -0.82 9.22 7.87
CA ARG A 78 0.46 9.15 8.62
C ARG A 78 0.79 7.79 9.25
N VAL A 79 -0.22 6.99 9.57
CA VAL A 79 -0.09 5.60 10.05
C VAL A 79 -1.01 4.68 9.26
N ALA A 80 -0.43 3.65 8.63
CA ALA A 80 -1.17 2.61 7.95
C ALA A 80 -1.77 1.60 8.94
N GLY A 81 -2.89 0.98 8.55
CA GLY A 81 -3.65 0.08 9.40
C GLY A 81 -4.62 0.83 10.31
N ARG A 82 -4.96 0.19 11.44
CA ARG A 82 -5.98 0.65 12.38
C ARG A 82 -5.33 1.15 13.67
N ILE A 83 -5.79 2.30 14.16
CA ILE A 83 -5.47 2.79 15.51
C ILE A 83 -6.74 2.75 16.35
N TYR A 84 -6.65 2.06 17.49
CA TYR A 84 -7.73 1.90 18.45
C TYR A 84 -7.20 2.00 19.90
N PRO A 85 -7.89 2.72 20.80
CA PRO A 85 -8.98 3.65 20.51
C PRO A 85 -8.42 4.96 19.91
N CYS A 86 -9.08 5.49 18.86
CA CYS A 86 -8.57 6.62 18.10
C CYS A 86 -8.68 7.98 18.80
N ASP A 87 -9.47 8.08 19.86
CA ASP A 87 -9.75 9.32 20.62
C ASP A 87 -8.85 9.51 21.86
N LYS A 88 -7.91 8.60 22.10
CA LYS A 88 -7.00 8.63 23.26
C LYS A 88 -5.61 8.08 22.88
N VAL A 89 -5.05 8.59 21.80
CA VAL A 89 -3.75 8.15 21.31
C VAL A 89 -2.67 8.98 21.99
N ASP A 90 -1.79 8.34 22.76
CA ASP A 90 -0.62 9.01 23.34
C ASP A 90 0.53 9.00 22.33
N VAL A 91 0.97 10.18 21.92
CA VAL A 91 2.09 10.39 21.02
C VAL A 91 3.10 11.27 21.73
N ALA A 92 4.19 10.66 22.22
CA ALA A 92 5.25 11.34 22.95
C ALA A 92 4.75 12.19 24.14
N GLY A 93 3.78 11.68 24.91
CA GLY A 93 3.18 12.37 26.05
C GLY A 93 2.08 13.37 25.68
N SER A 94 1.75 13.51 24.39
CA SER A 94 0.63 14.33 23.90
C SER A 94 -0.57 13.45 23.62
N ASN A 95 -1.70 13.74 24.26
CA ASN A 95 -2.97 13.07 23.94
C ASN A 95 -3.55 13.64 22.64
N CYS A 96 -3.68 12.78 21.64
CA CYS A 96 -4.21 13.09 20.31
C CYS A 96 -5.57 12.40 20.10
N VAL A 97 -6.46 13.12 19.42
CA VAL A 97 -7.77 12.61 18.96
C VAL A 97 -7.72 12.50 17.45
N LEU A 98 -7.71 11.27 16.95
CA LEU A 98 -7.72 10.95 15.53
C LEU A 98 -9.16 10.73 15.05
N PRO A 99 -9.48 11.04 13.77
CA PRO A 99 -10.81 10.83 13.23
C PRO A 99 -11.24 9.36 13.24
N GLU A 100 -12.47 9.13 13.68
CA GLU A 100 -13.13 7.84 13.53
C GLU A 100 -13.57 7.66 12.07
N ILE A 101 -12.94 6.68 11.40
CA ILE A 101 -13.17 6.31 10.00
C ILE A 101 -14.01 5.03 9.91
N GLN A 102 -13.74 4.09 10.81
CA GLN A 102 -14.53 2.88 10.99
C GLN A 102 -15.26 2.93 12.33
N PRO A 103 -16.44 2.28 12.46
CA PRO A 103 -17.17 2.24 13.72
C PRO A 103 -16.33 1.76 14.91
N ASN A 104 -16.76 2.10 16.12
CA ASN A 104 -16.15 1.70 17.38
C ASN A 104 -14.79 2.35 17.65
N ARG A 105 -14.65 3.66 17.33
CA ARG A 105 -13.48 4.49 17.66
C ARG A 105 -12.20 4.00 16.96
N VAL A 106 -12.32 3.64 15.70
CA VAL A 106 -11.20 3.16 14.88
C VAL A 106 -10.83 4.20 13.84
N CYS A 107 -9.59 4.70 13.92
CA CYS A 107 -8.97 5.45 12.84
C CYS A 107 -8.31 4.45 11.90
N LEU A 108 -8.50 4.64 10.59
CA LEU A 108 -7.96 3.77 9.56
C LEU A 108 -7.09 4.60 8.62
N HIS A 109 -5.91 4.06 8.26
CA HIS A 109 -5.08 4.55 7.15
C HIS A 109 -4.70 6.05 7.22
N GLY A 110 -4.63 6.60 8.43
CA GLY A 110 -4.21 7.97 8.67
C GLY A 110 -5.31 9.01 8.66
N GLY A 111 -6.58 8.61 8.52
CA GLY A 111 -7.73 9.49 8.73
C GLY A 111 -8.59 9.74 7.49
N ARG A 112 -9.35 10.84 7.49
CA ARG A 112 -10.35 11.16 6.46
C ARG A 112 -9.68 11.55 5.15
N GLU A 113 -8.79 12.53 5.25
CA GLU A 113 -7.97 13.05 4.17
C GLU A 113 -6.52 12.64 4.41
N GLY A 114 -6.27 11.33 4.41
CA GLY A 114 -4.94 10.74 4.54
C GLY A 114 -4.02 11.05 3.35
N PHE A 115 -2.79 10.54 3.42
CA PHE A 115 -1.76 10.74 2.40
C PHE A 115 -2.17 10.32 0.98
N ASP A 116 -3.08 9.35 0.87
CA ASP A 116 -3.64 8.79 -0.34
C ASP A 116 -4.49 9.78 -1.16
N LYS A 117 -5.03 10.82 -0.49
CA LYS A 117 -5.90 11.83 -1.11
C LYS A 117 -5.18 13.14 -1.42
N LYS A 118 -3.94 13.31 -0.95
CA LYS A 118 -3.17 14.55 -1.14
C LYS A 118 -2.58 14.64 -2.54
N VAL A 119 -2.36 15.87 -3.00
CA VAL A 119 -1.55 16.13 -4.19
C VAL A 119 -0.11 16.40 -3.74
N TRP A 120 0.80 15.57 -4.22
CA TRP A 120 2.22 15.60 -3.89
C TRP A 120 2.99 16.42 -4.93
N SER A 121 4.13 16.97 -4.53
CA SER A 121 5.11 17.49 -5.49
C SER A 121 5.85 16.32 -6.11
N GLY A 122 5.93 16.23 -7.44
CA GLY A 122 6.60 15.13 -8.15
C GLY A 122 7.82 15.59 -8.95
N GLU A 123 8.97 14.95 -8.73
CA GLU A 123 10.27 15.25 -9.35
C GLU A 123 10.85 13.99 -10.01
N ILE A 124 11.29 14.09 -11.27
CA ILE A 124 12.07 13.02 -11.92
C ILE A 124 13.52 13.13 -11.44
N ILE A 125 13.99 12.15 -10.68
CA ILE A 125 15.33 12.18 -10.08
C ILE A 125 16.35 11.32 -10.85
N SER A 126 15.90 10.35 -11.66
CA SER A 126 16.77 9.53 -12.52
C SER A 126 16.02 9.07 -13.78
N LYS A 127 16.69 9.14 -14.93
CA LYS A 127 16.26 8.51 -16.20
C LYS A 127 17.16 7.34 -16.62
N SER A 128 18.17 7.04 -15.82
CA SER A 128 19.09 5.89 -15.96
C SER A 128 18.62 4.73 -15.09
N ASN A 129 19.40 3.64 -14.96
CA ASN A 129 19.05 2.52 -14.09
C ASN A 129 19.42 2.80 -12.61
N PRO A 130 18.48 2.73 -11.65
CA PRO A 130 17.04 2.57 -11.86
C PRO A 130 16.35 3.90 -12.22
N ALA A 131 15.36 3.84 -13.11
CA ALA A 131 14.59 5.02 -13.47
C ALA A 131 13.75 5.40 -12.26
N SER A 132 13.71 6.68 -11.86
CA SER A 132 13.19 7.04 -10.54
C SER A 132 12.45 8.37 -10.52
N VAL A 133 11.38 8.42 -9.73
CA VAL A 133 10.56 9.61 -9.45
C VAL A 133 10.38 9.74 -7.95
N ARG A 134 10.60 10.94 -7.42
CA ARG A 134 10.33 11.30 -6.03
C ARG A 134 9.02 12.06 -5.94
N PHE A 135 8.17 11.67 -5.00
CA PHE A 135 7.04 12.45 -4.53
C PHE A 135 7.31 12.98 -3.13
N THR A 136 7.00 14.24 -2.87
CA THR A 136 7.12 14.85 -1.53
C THR A 136 5.83 15.53 -1.12
N TYR A 137 5.43 15.30 0.13
CA TYR A 137 4.29 15.97 0.77
C TYR A 137 4.68 16.43 2.18
N VAL A 138 4.22 17.63 2.55
CA VAL A 138 4.42 18.20 3.88
C VAL A 138 3.08 18.17 4.60
N SER A 139 2.97 17.24 5.55
CA SER A 139 1.84 17.14 6.46
C SER A 139 2.00 18.17 7.58
N PRO A 140 1.10 19.17 7.70
CA PRO A 140 1.20 20.17 8.75
C PRO A 140 1.01 19.58 10.15
N ASP A 141 1.43 20.34 11.17
CA ASP A 141 1.10 20.02 12.56
C ASP A 141 -0.43 19.96 12.75
N GLY A 142 -0.92 18.93 13.44
CA GLY A 142 -2.33 18.69 13.69
C GLY A 142 -3.12 18.09 12.52
N GLU A 143 -2.49 17.78 11.37
CA GLU A 143 -3.20 17.14 10.26
C GLU A 143 -3.76 15.78 10.69
N GLU A 144 -5.07 15.58 10.50
CA GLU A 144 -5.81 14.39 10.95
C GLU A 144 -5.63 14.10 12.47
N GLY A 145 -5.29 15.12 13.26
CA GLY A 145 -5.08 15.02 14.70
C GLY A 145 -3.68 14.57 15.11
N PHE A 146 -2.77 14.29 14.17
CA PHE A 146 -1.39 13.91 14.48
C PHE A 146 -0.52 15.15 14.78
N PRO A 147 0.29 15.15 15.84
CA PRO A 147 1.13 16.28 16.19
C PRO A 147 2.40 16.29 15.33
N GLY A 148 3.07 17.43 15.26
CA GLY A 148 4.30 17.60 14.49
C GLY A 148 4.04 17.75 12.99
N LYS A 149 4.87 18.60 12.38
CA LYS A 149 4.91 18.83 10.94
C LYS A 149 5.92 17.87 10.31
N VAL A 150 5.45 17.01 9.42
CA VAL A 150 6.24 15.94 8.80
C VAL A 150 6.36 16.17 7.31
N GLU A 151 7.59 16.18 6.81
CA GLU A 151 7.86 15.98 5.39
C GLU A 151 8.03 14.48 5.14
N LEU A 152 7.19 13.91 4.27
CA LEU A 152 7.34 12.56 3.78
C LEU A 152 7.73 12.62 2.30
N SER A 153 8.78 11.89 1.94
CA SER A 153 9.15 11.62 0.56
C SER A 153 9.00 10.13 0.25
N VAL A 154 8.43 9.83 -0.91
CA VAL A 154 8.32 8.48 -1.47
C VAL A 154 9.03 8.45 -2.82
N ILE A 155 9.97 7.54 -2.99
CA ILE A 155 10.69 7.35 -4.25
C ILE A 155 10.22 6.04 -4.87
N PHE A 156 9.65 6.13 -6.07
CA PHE A 156 9.37 4.97 -6.90
C PHE A 156 10.47 4.81 -7.93
N SER A 157 11.02 3.61 -8.02
CA SER A 157 12.03 3.28 -9.02
C SER A 157 11.70 1.99 -9.76
N LEU A 158 12.10 1.93 -11.03
CA LEU A 158 12.05 0.72 -11.86
C LEU A 158 13.47 0.33 -12.26
N GLY A 159 13.84 -0.93 -12.08
CA GLY A 159 15.11 -1.50 -12.52
C GLY A 159 15.02 -2.17 -13.90
N GLU A 160 16.19 -2.43 -14.51
CA GLU A 160 16.28 -3.26 -15.73
C GLU A 160 15.93 -4.74 -15.49
N ASP A 161 15.97 -5.19 -14.24
CA ASP A 161 15.53 -6.52 -13.76
C ASP A 161 14.01 -6.61 -13.52
N ASN A 162 13.24 -5.62 -13.97
CA ASN A 162 11.80 -5.44 -13.72
C ASN A 162 11.42 -5.20 -12.25
N ALA A 163 12.39 -4.97 -11.36
CA ALA A 163 12.09 -4.70 -9.96
C ALA A 163 11.50 -3.29 -9.77
N MET A 164 10.39 -3.21 -9.04
CA MET A 164 9.87 -1.95 -8.51
C MET A 164 10.41 -1.76 -7.09
N PHE A 165 11.05 -0.62 -6.85
CA PHE A 165 11.50 -0.20 -5.54
C PHE A 165 10.63 0.94 -5.04
N ILE A 166 10.28 0.90 -3.75
CA ILE A 166 9.58 1.99 -3.06
C ILE A 166 10.38 2.33 -1.81
N GLU A 167 10.92 3.54 -1.75
CA GLU A 167 11.67 4.04 -0.59
C GLU A 167 10.88 5.15 0.10
N TYR A 168 10.82 5.11 1.43
CA TYR A 168 10.17 6.13 2.25
C TYR A 168 11.21 6.87 3.07
N MET A 169 11.15 8.20 3.05
CA MET A 169 11.95 9.05 3.93
C MET A 169 11.03 10.00 4.67
N GLY A 170 10.91 9.81 5.97
CA GLY A 170 10.15 10.69 6.87
C GLY A 170 11.08 11.62 7.63
N LYS A 171 10.72 12.91 7.70
CA LYS A 171 11.43 13.91 8.49
C LYS A 171 10.44 14.74 9.31
N LEU A 172 10.57 14.71 10.63
CA LEU A 172 9.95 15.71 11.49
C LEU A 172 10.70 17.03 11.26
N ILE A 173 10.03 18.00 10.66
CA ILE A 173 10.67 19.28 10.30
C ILE A 173 10.39 20.39 11.32
N GLU A 174 9.30 20.28 12.08
CA GLU A 174 8.90 21.24 13.11
C GLU A 174 7.90 20.59 14.09
N GLY A 175 7.87 21.07 15.34
CA GLY A 175 6.91 20.63 16.35
C GLY A 175 7.45 19.53 17.27
N VAL A 176 6.53 18.77 17.87
CA VAL A 176 6.84 17.68 18.80
C VAL A 176 6.96 16.34 18.06
N GLU A 177 7.53 15.35 18.75
CA GLU A 177 7.65 13.99 18.24
C GLU A 177 6.30 13.41 17.81
N THR A 178 6.32 12.58 16.77
CA THR A 178 5.13 11.99 16.15
C THR A 178 5.36 10.55 15.76
N ILE A 179 4.28 9.80 15.58
CA ILE A 179 4.30 8.49 14.93
C ILE A 179 4.22 8.62 13.41
N LEU A 180 4.90 7.72 12.71
CA LEU A 180 4.92 7.64 11.25
C LEU A 180 5.11 6.17 10.84
N ASN A 181 4.15 5.61 10.09
CA ASN A 181 4.19 4.23 9.61
C ASN A 181 3.51 4.12 8.23
N PRO A 182 4.14 4.62 7.15
CA PRO A 182 3.55 4.60 5.82
C PRO A 182 3.69 3.24 5.15
N THR A 183 2.81 2.97 4.18
CA THR A 183 2.94 1.82 3.27
C THR A 183 2.39 2.17 1.88
N ASN A 184 2.53 1.25 0.93
CA ASN A 184 1.90 1.34 -0.38
C ASN A 184 0.79 0.28 -0.48
N HIS A 185 -0.39 0.69 -0.94
CA HIS A 185 -1.59 -0.16 -0.94
C HIS A 185 -1.89 -0.74 -2.34
N THR A 186 -0.87 -1.17 -3.08
CA THR A 186 -1.06 -1.81 -4.39
C THR A 186 -1.75 -3.17 -4.25
N TYR A 187 -2.82 -3.38 -5.02
CA TYR A 187 -3.50 -4.67 -5.15
C TYR A 187 -3.03 -5.34 -6.43
N TRP A 188 -2.64 -6.61 -6.32
CA TRP A 188 -2.03 -7.36 -7.41
C TRP A 188 -2.96 -8.42 -7.96
N ASN A 189 -2.98 -8.55 -9.28
CA ASN A 189 -3.54 -9.71 -9.98
C ASN A 189 -2.65 -10.05 -11.18
N LEU A 190 -1.72 -10.99 -10.98
CA LEU A 190 -0.76 -11.47 -11.98
C LEU A 190 -1.38 -11.99 -13.30
N THR A 191 -2.69 -12.30 -13.34
CA THR A 191 -3.36 -12.69 -14.59
C THR A 191 -3.62 -11.51 -15.52
N GLY A 192 -3.40 -10.27 -15.04
CA GLY A 192 -3.83 -9.07 -15.74
C GLY A 192 -5.35 -8.90 -15.71
N PHE A 193 -5.99 -9.37 -14.64
CA PHE A 193 -7.45 -9.37 -14.44
C PHE A 193 -8.25 -10.19 -15.47
N GLU A 194 -7.61 -11.13 -16.16
CA GLU A 194 -8.32 -12.13 -16.97
C GLU A 194 -9.08 -13.13 -16.10
N GLU A 195 -8.56 -13.41 -14.89
CA GLU A 195 -9.30 -14.11 -13.85
C GLU A 195 -9.88 -13.09 -12.85
N PRO A 196 -11.16 -13.24 -12.46
CA PRO A 196 -11.82 -12.31 -11.54
C PRO A 196 -11.35 -12.45 -10.08
N THR A 197 -10.61 -13.50 -9.74
CA THR A 197 -10.08 -13.74 -8.40
C THR A 197 -8.60 -14.11 -8.45
N ILE A 198 -7.92 -14.00 -7.31
CA ILE A 198 -6.54 -14.45 -7.13
C ILE A 198 -6.46 -15.87 -6.53
N HIS A 199 -7.55 -16.62 -6.57
CA HIS A 199 -7.65 -17.92 -5.90
C HIS A 199 -6.60 -18.93 -6.39
N ASN A 200 -6.15 -18.79 -7.64
CA ASN A 200 -5.16 -19.66 -8.24
C ASN A 200 -3.70 -19.19 -8.04
N HIS A 201 -3.48 -17.98 -7.51
CA HIS A 201 -2.14 -17.49 -7.23
C HIS A 201 -1.54 -18.29 -6.09
N VAL A 202 -0.29 -18.71 -6.28
CA VAL A 202 0.50 -19.43 -5.29
C VAL A 202 1.23 -18.42 -4.44
N CYS A 203 1.09 -18.55 -3.12
CA CYS A 203 1.71 -17.68 -2.14
C CYS A 203 2.64 -18.49 -1.24
N ARG A 204 3.78 -17.89 -0.90
CA ARG A 204 4.65 -18.31 0.20
C ARG A 204 5.02 -17.06 0.99
N LEU A 205 4.89 -17.14 2.32
CA LEU A 205 5.25 -16.05 3.23
C LEU A 205 6.30 -16.54 4.21
N HIS A 206 7.42 -15.83 4.32
CA HIS A 206 8.45 -16.10 5.32
C HIS A 206 8.06 -15.49 6.67
N ALA A 207 6.98 -16.02 7.25
CA ALA A 207 6.42 -15.58 8.50
C ALA A 207 5.95 -16.79 9.32
N ASP A 208 6.50 -16.96 10.53
CA ASP A 208 6.10 -18.03 11.45
C ASP A 208 4.99 -17.60 12.42
N ARG A 209 4.70 -16.30 12.47
CA ARG A 209 3.74 -15.67 13.37
C ARG A 209 2.87 -14.64 12.66
N TYR A 210 1.69 -14.42 13.19
CA TYR A 210 0.79 -13.32 12.81
C TYR A 210 0.31 -12.58 14.07
N MET A 211 -0.11 -11.34 13.89
CA MET A 211 -0.69 -10.55 14.98
C MET A 211 -2.16 -10.94 15.15
N ALA A 212 -2.51 -11.51 16.30
CA ALA A 212 -3.87 -11.91 16.60
C ALA A 212 -4.78 -10.69 16.75
N THR A 213 -6.06 -10.85 16.42
CA THR A 213 -7.07 -9.78 16.48
C THR A 213 -8.12 -10.09 17.54
N MET A 214 -8.75 -9.05 18.06
CA MET A 214 -9.87 -9.18 19.00
C MET A 214 -11.02 -9.95 18.37
N SER A 215 -11.71 -10.78 19.15
CA SER A 215 -12.85 -11.58 18.69
C SER A 215 -14.14 -10.76 18.57
N ASP A 216 -14.25 -9.66 19.32
CA ASP A 216 -15.41 -8.76 19.36
C ASP A 216 -15.23 -7.48 18.53
N HIS A 217 -14.01 -7.21 18.04
CA HIS A 217 -13.66 -6.11 17.15
C HIS A 217 -12.88 -6.62 15.94
N VAL A 218 -13.55 -6.64 14.79
CA VAL A 218 -12.98 -7.13 13.53
C VAL A 218 -11.68 -6.37 13.20
N MET A 219 -10.59 -7.12 13.13
CA MET A 219 -9.25 -6.66 12.70
C MET A 219 -8.53 -5.65 13.60
N ILE A 220 -8.91 -5.52 14.87
CA ILE A 220 -8.12 -4.78 15.86
C ILE A 220 -7.09 -5.71 16.50
N PRO A 221 -5.77 -5.44 16.39
CA PRO A 221 -4.78 -6.33 16.96
C PRO A 221 -4.77 -6.33 18.49
N THR A 222 -4.55 -7.50 19.10
CA THR A 222 -4.40 -7.65 20.55
C THR A 222 -2.97 -7.39 21.02
N GLY A 223 -2.00 -7.38 20.09
CA GLY A 223 -0.57 -7.39 20.37
C GLY A 223 0.03 -8.78 20.58
N GLU A 224 -0.80 -9.82 20.66
CA GLU A 224 -0.34 -11.22 20.71
C GLU A 224 0.21 -11.64 19.34
N LEU A 225 1.39 -12.26 19.35
CA LEU A 225 1.99 -12.88 18.18
C LEU A 225 1.74 -14.39 18.22
N ALA A 226 0.71 -14.84 17.51
CA ALA A 226 0.30 -16.24 17.46
C ALA A 226 1.02 -16.99 16.33
N PRO A 227 1.32 -18.31 16.49
CA PRO A 227 1.95 -19.09 15.43
C PRO A 227 1.01 -19.27 14.24
N VAL A 228 1.55 -19.23 13.02
CA VAL A 228 0.77 -19.58 11.81
C VAL A 228 0.58 -21.09 11.68
N ALA A 229 1.50 -21.89 12.22
CA ALA A 229 1.53 -23.34 12.07
C ALA A 229 0.21 -23.99 12.50
N GLY A 230 -0.36 -24.82 11.62
CA GLY A 230 -1.63 -25.50 11.88
C GLY A 230 -2.89 -24.63 11.71
N THR A 231 -2.75 -23.40 11.21
CA THR A 231 -3.87 -22.50 10.92
C THR A 231 -4.04 -22.30 9.40
N MET A 232 -5.15 -21.67 8.99
CA MET A 232 -5.37 -21.26 7.58
C MET A 232 -4.40 -20.18 7.10
N LEU A 233 -3.62 -19.59 8.01
CA LEU A 233 -2.62 -18.56 7.73
C LEU A 233 -1.22 -19.14 7.47
N ASP A 234 -1.04 -20.46 7.51
CA ASP A 234 0.27 -21.07 7.24
C ASP A 234 0.58 -21.08 5.74
N PHE A 235 1.29 -20.04 5.30
CA PHE A 235 1.94 -19.94 3.99
C PHE A 235 3.47 -20.16 4.09
N SER A 236 3.97 -20.57 5.25
CA SER A 236 5.40 -20.61 5.57
C SER A 236 6.09 -21.90 5.14
N THR A 237 5.35 -23.01 5.21
CA THR A 237 5.91 -24.36 5.03
C THR A 237 5.93 -24.79 3.56
N THR A 238 4.82 -24.63 2.84
CA THR A 238 4.67 -25.03 1.44
C THR A 238 3.96 -23.93 0.65
N PRO A 239 4.49 -23.49 -0.51
CA PRO A 239 3.76 -22.60 -1.40
C PRO A 239 2.40 -23.20 -1.74
N ARG A 240 1.33 -22.43 -1.53
CA ARG A 240 -0.03 -22.92 -1.74
C ARG A 240 -0.93 -21.84 -2.30
N LYS A 241 -2.06 -22.25 -2.88
CA LYS A 241 -2.98 -21.32 -3.52
C LYS A 241 -3.77 -20.53 -2.48
N TYR A 242 -3.95 -19.22 -2.69
CA TYR A 242 -4.79 -18.40 -1.81
C TYR A 242 -6.21 -18.98 -1.66
N GLY A 243 -6.79 -19.52 -2.74
CA GLY A 243 -8.17 -19.99 -2.75
C GLY A 243 -8.46 -21.29 -1.98
N GLU A 244 -7.43 -22.02 -1.51
CA GLU A 244 -7.62 -23.34 -0.89
C GLU A 244 -8.46 -23.29 0.40
N ASP A 245 -8.29 -22.23 1.20
CA ASP A 245 -8.94 -22.11 2.50
C ASP A 245 -9.96 -20.97 2.57
N VAL A 246 -10.13 -20.16 1.52
CA VAL A 246 -11.03 -18.97 1.53
C VAL A 246 -12.46 -19.32 1.94
N GLU A 247 -12.99 -20.46 1.50
CA GLU A 247 -14.36 -20.89 1.85
C GLU A 247 -14.51 -21.39 3.30
N LYS A 248 -13.40 -21.63 4.01
CA LYS A 248 -13.40 -22.04 5.43
C LYS A 248 -13.50 -20.86 6.39
N PHE A 249 -13.26 -19.63 5.92
CA PHE A 249 -13.43 -18.44 6.72
C PHE A 249 -14.91 -18.13 6.97
N ASP A 250 -15.21 -17.49 8.09
CA ASP A 250 -16.57 -17.08 8.43
C ASP A 250 -17.04 -15.92 7.55
N LYS A 251 -18.08 -16.19 6.76
CA LYS A 251 -18.66 -15.26 5.80
C LYS A 251 -19.31 -14.03 6.44
N ASN A 252 -19.52 -14.01 7.75
CA ASN A 252 -20.11 -12.88 8.47
C ASN A 252 -19.08 -11.95 9.10
N THR A 253 -17.81 -12.36 9.18
CA THR A 253 -16.73 -11.58 9.81
C THR A 253 -15.65 -11.22 8.80
N LEU A 254 -14.92 -12.21 8.27
CA LEU A 254 -13.84 -12.01 7.30
C LEU A 254 -13.92 -13.10 6.23
N ARG A 255 -13.99 -12.71 4.95
CA ARG A 255 -14.11 -13.64 3.80
C ARG A 255 -12.76 -13.92 3.12
N GLY A 256 -11.70 -14.09 3.90
CA GLY A 256 -10.35 -14.32 3.40
C GLY A 256 -9.27 -13.82 4.36
N TYR A 257 -8.25 -13.15 3.83
CA TYR A 257 -7.07 -12.73 4.58
C TYR A 257 -7.01 -11.21 4.70
N ASP A 258 -6.86 -10.70 5.93
CA ASP A 258 -6.57 -9.27 6.23
C ASP A 258 -5.58 -9.16 7.41
N HIS A 259 -4.65 -10.11 7.53
CA HIS A 259 -3.83 -10.28 8.74
C HIS A 259 -2.46 -9.61 8.62
N ILE A 260 -1.92 -9.15 9.75
CA ILE A 260 -0.52 -8.71 9.86
C ILE A 260 0.33 -9.95 10.12
N PHE A 261 1.17 -10.31 9.15
CA PHE A 261 2.19 -11.34 9.30
C PHE A 261 3.49 -10.74 9.84
N VAL A 262 4.15 -11.46 10.75
CA VAL A 262 5.47 -11.07 11.27
C VAL A 262 6.53 -11.77 10.44
N THR A 263 7.19 -11.02 9.56
CA THR A 263 8.23 -11.56 8.68
C THR A 263 9.49 -11.91 9.47
N SER A 264 10.20 -12.95 9.04
CA SER A 264 11.53 -13.26 9.55
C SER A 264 12.58 -12.29 9.00
N ASP A 265 13.67 -12.07 9.73
CA ASP A 265 14.76 -11.17 9.33
C ASP A 265 15.65 -11.73 8.20
N GLN A 266 15.33 -12.90 7.65
CA GLN A 266 16.16 -13.59 6.66
C GLN A 266 15.59 -13.41 5.25
N PRO A 267 16.24 -12.65 4.36
CA PRO A 267 15.89 -12.62 2.95
C PRO A 267 16.06 -14.02 2.35
N THR A 268 15.13 -14.43 1.51
CA THR A 268 15.21 -15.69 0.77
C THR A 268 15.00 -15.41 -0.72
N ASP A 269 15.78 -16.07 -1.57
CA ASP A 269 15.69 -15.98 -3.05
C ASP A 269 14.74 -17.02 -3.65
N ASP A 270 13.90 -17.65 -2.84
CA ASP A 270 13.20 -18.91 -3.11
C ASP A 270 11.95 -18.80 -4.01
N LEU A 271 11.63 -17.59 -4.49
CA LEU A 271 10.56 -17.35 -5.47
C LEU A 271 11.07 -16.65 -6.75
N ARG A 272 12.39 -16.55 -6.94
CA ARG A 272 13.00 -16.08 -8.19
C ARG A 272 13.33 -17.28 -9.09
N GLU A 273 12.31 -18.04 -9.48
CA GLU A 273 12.44 -19.10 -10.50
C GLU A 273 11.66 -18.76 -11.77
#